data_AF-A0A496P3V8-F1
#
_entry.id   AF-A0A496P3V8-F1
#
_cell.length_a   1.000
_cell.length_b   1.000
_cell.length_c   1.000
_cell.angle_alpha   90.00
_cell.angle_beta   90.00
_cell.angle_gamma   90.00
#
_symmetry.space_group_name_H-M   'P 1'
#
loop_
_entity.id
_entity.type
_entity.pdbx_description
1 polymer ?
#
loop_
_entity_poly.entity_id
_entity_poly.type
_entity_poly.pdbx_seq_one_letter_code
_entity_poly.pdbx_strand_id
1 'polypeptide(L)'
;MKDILLDENNDIKTLNGDFDTHESEMQEVALILQSVQGEWKQSPLLGPNLYQFIKGKTDKVAVEREMRIHLALDEKDFENLKTKIETQIKNDG
;
A
#
# COMPACT_ATOMS: atom_id res chain seq x y z
N MET A 1 -14.17 -3.15 4.98
CA MET A 1 -14.53 -3.92 3.76
C MET A 1 -14.08 -5.34 4.01
N LYS A 2 -14.89 -6.35 3.71
CA LYS A 2 -14.48 -7.76 3.84
C LYS A 2 -14.07 -8.32 2.50
N ASP A 3 -12.92 -8.99 2.46
CA ASP A 3 -12.39 -9.64 1.26
C ASP A 3 -11.51 -10.84 1.63
N ILE A 4 -10.98 -11.54 0.63
CA ILE A 4 -10.01 -12.62 0.77
C ILE A 4 -8.69 -12.05 1.33
N LEU A 5 -8.22 -12.68 2.41
CA LEU A 5 -6.96 -12.31 3.02
C LEU A 5 -5.78 -12.89 2.25
N LEU A 6 -4.70 -12.12 2.25
CA LEU A 6 -3.39 -12.56 1.79
C LEU A 6 -2.50 -12.90 2.99
N ASP A 7 -1.53 -13.77 2.77
CA ASP A 7 -0.46 -14.02 3.73
C ASP A 7 0.67 -12.98 3.61
N GLU A 8 1.74 -13.15 4.39
CA GLU A 8 2.90 -12.27 4.38
C GLU A 8 3.65 -12.17 3.04
N ASN A 9 3.40 -13.09 2.10
CA ASN A 9 4.01 -13.11 0.78
C ASN A 9 3.07 -12.56 -0.32
N ASN A 10 1.92 -12.01 0.07
CA ASN A 10 0.83 -11.62 -0.82
C ASN A 10 0.18 -12.82 -1.56
N ASP A 11 0.32 -14.04 -1.06
CA ASP A 11 -0.39 -15.21 -1.58
C ASP A 11 -1.76 -15.36 -0.91
N ILE A 12 -2.70 -16.07 -1.55
CA ILE A 12 -4.05 -16.27 -1.01
C ILE A 12 -3.98 -17.10 0.28
N LYS A 13 -4.45 -16.53 1.39
CA LYS A 13 -4.51 -17.21 2.67
C LYS A 13 -5.71 -18.14 2.72
N THR A 14 -5.47 -19.40 3.10
CA THR A 14 -6.51 -20.40 3.31
C THR A 14 -6.64 -20.76 4.79
N LEU A 15 -7.86 -20.97 5.26
CA LEU A 15 -8.16 -21.43 6.62
C LEU A 15 -9.12 -22.62 6.54
N ASN A 16 -8.73 -23.75 7.12
CA ASN A 16 -9.54 -24.98 7.16
C ASN A 16 -10.00 -25.49 5.77
N GLY A 17 -9.18 -25.31 4.74
CA GLY A 17 -9.47 -25.78 3.38
C GLY A 17 -10.39 -24.87 2.56
N ASP A 18 -10.66 -23.65 3.04
CA ASP A 18 -11.39 -22.61 2.32
C ASP A 18 -10.61 -21.27 2.34
N PHE A 19 -11.05 -20.28 1.57
CA PHE A 19 -10.45 -18.93 1.60
C PHE A 19 -10.70 -18.27 2.95
N ASP A 20 -9.64 -17.70 3.54
CA ASP A 20 -9.79 -16.87 4.74
C ASP A 20 -10.31 -15.49 4.32
N THR A 21 -11.44 -15.05 4.89
CA THR A 21 -12.08 -13.77 4.54
C THR A 21 -12.28 -12.92 5.78
N HIS A 22 -11.82 -11.67 5.74
CA HIS A 22 -11.93 -10.74 6.86
C HIS A 22 -11.82 -9.28 6.42
N GLU A 23 -11.80 -8.36 7.38
CA GLU A 23 -11.50 -6.95 7.12
C GLU A 23 -10.15 -6.80 6.40
N SER A 24 -10.17 -6.14 5.24
CA SER A 24 -9.06 -6.08 4.29
C SER A 24 -8.58 -4.65 3.98
N GLU A 25 -9.09 -3.62 4.65
CA GLU A 25 -8.72 -2.22 4.37
C GLU A 25 -7.21 -2.00 4.37
N MET A 26 -6.51 -2.47 5.42
CA MET A 26 -5.06 -2.29 5.52
C MET A 26 -4.28 -3.17 4.53
N GLN A 27 -4.84 -4.30 4.12
CA GLN A 27 -4.26 -5.12 3.06
C GLN A 27 -4.33 -4.38 1.72
N GLU A 28 -5.47 -3.77 1.39
CA GLU A 28 -5.62 -2.96 0.19
C GLU A 28 -4.69 -1.73 0.20
N VAL A 29 -4.59 -1.03 1.34
CA VAL A 29 -3.60 0.05 1.55
C VAL A 29 -2.18 -0.46 1.25
N ALA A 30 -1.80 -1.62 1.81
CA ALA A 30 -0.47 -2.18 1.60
C ALA A 30 -0.23 -2.56 0.14
N LEU A 31 -1.22 -3.13 -0.55
CA LEU A 31 -1.13 -3.49 -1.97
C LEU A 31 -0.96 -2.23 -2.84
N ILE A 32 -1.73 -1.18 -2.60
CA ILE A 32 -1.60 0.10 -3.32
C ILE A 32 -0.19 0.66 -3.14
N LEU A 33 0.33 0.71 -1.91
CA LEU A 33 1.64 1.31 -1.63
C LEU A 33 2.83 0.49 -2.18
N GLN A 34 2.66 -0.82 -2.35
CA GLN A 34 3.65 -1.71 -2.96
C GLN A 34 3.64 -1.65 -4.50
N SER A 35 2.56 -1.16 -5.09
CA SER A 35 2.34 -1.19 -6.55
C SER A 35 2.95 -0.01 -7.31
N VAL A 36 3.09 -0.20 -8.62
CA VAL A 36 3.50 0.80 -9.61
C VAL A 36 2.32 1.21 -10.49
N GLN A 37 2.33 2.46 -10.94
CA GLN A 37 1.32 2.99 -11.84
C GLN A 37 1.09 2.08 -13.06
N GLY A 38 -0.18 1.76 -13.34
CA GLY A 38 -0.61 0.88 -14.43
C GLY A 38 -0.77 -0.61 -14.08
N GLU A 39 -0.41 -1.03 -12.86
CA GLU A 39 -0.64 -2.39 -12.39
C GLU A 39 -2.12 -2.67 -12.13
N TRP A 40 -2.84 -1.71 -11.54
CA TRP A 40 -4.29 -1.77 -11.31
C TRP A 40 -5.06 -1.49 -12.60
N LYS A 41 -5.59 -2.52 -13.26
CA LYS A 41 -6.24 -2.37 -14.58
C LYS A 41 -7.51 -1.53 -14.56
N GLN A 42 -8.29 -1.60 -13.49
CA GLN A 42 -9.49 -0.78 -13.32
C GLN A 42 -9.16 0.67 -12.94
N SER A 43 -8.01 0.87 -12.29
CA SER A 43 -7.56 2.19 -11.81
C SER A 43 -6.09 2.43 -12.19
N PRO A 44 -5.76 2.64 -13.48
CA PRO A 44 -4.37 2.67 -13.95
C PRO A 44 -3.51 3.78 -13.33
N LEU A 45 -4.15 4.78 -12.70
CA LEU A 45 -3.45 5.86 -12.00
C LEU A 45 -2.94 5.46 -10.61
N LEU A 46 -3.44 4.38 -10.01
CA LEU A 46 -2.98 3.86 -8.72
C LEU A 46 -1.60 3.19 -8.82
N GLY A 47 -0.84 3.22 -7.73
CA GLY A 47 0.55 2.75 -7.68
C GLY A 47 1.58 3.88 -7.60
N PRO A 48 2.00 4.31 -6.39
CA PRO A 48 2.91 5.43 -6.17
C PRO A 48 4.36 5.16 -6.58
N ASN A 49 4.71 3.90 -6.91
CA ASN A 49 6.07 3.51 -7.27
C ASN A 49 7.11 3.97 -6.24
N LEU A 50 6.89 3.66 -4.96
CA LEU A 50 7.76 4.12 -3.87
C LEU A 50 9.20 3.61 -3.99
N TYR A 51 9.43 2.54 -4.75
CA TYR A 51 10.75 2.00 -5.07
C TYR A 51 11.71 3.07 -5.61
N GLN A 52 11.22 4.05 -6.39
CA GLN A 52 12.07 5.11 -6.95
C GLN A 52 12.74 5.97 -5.89
N PHE A 53 12.16 6.05 -4.68
CA PHE A 53 12.69 6.85 -3.59
C PHE A 53 13.80 6.16 -2.80
N ILE A 54 13.97 4.84 -2.93
CA ILE A 54 14.98 4.05 -2.19
C ILE A 54 16.41 4.53 -2.47
N LYS A 55 16.69 4.97 -3.71
CA LYS A 55 18.03 5.43 -4.12
C LYS A 55 18.13 6.95 -4.26
N GLY A 56 17.03 7.67 -4.03
CA GLY A 56 16.99 9.12 -4.10
C GLY A 56 17.40 9.76 -2.77
N LYS A 57 17.97 10.97 -2.81
CA LYS A 57 18.00 11.86 -1.64
C LYS A 57 16.58 12.35 -1.37
N THR A 58 15.75 11.48 -0.81
CA THR A 58 14.32 11.71 -0.63
C THR A 58 14.02 11.99 0.82
N ASP A 59 13.28 13.06 1.08
CA ASP A 59 12.74 13.35 2.41
C ASP A 59 11.40 12.62 2.65
N LYS A 60 11.10 12.29 3.90
CA LYS A 60 9.86 11.65 4.35
C LYS A 60 8.61 12.35 3.82
N VAL A 61 8.66 13.68 3.73
CA VAL A 61 7.57 14.50 3.20
C VAL A 61 7.19 14.12 1.78
N ALA A 62 8.17 13.79 0.92
CA ALA A 62 7.90 13.40 -0.46
C ALA A 62 7.23 12.02 -0.54
N VAL A 63 7.68 11.07 0.28
CA VAL A 63 7.08 9.73 0.36
C VAL A 63 5.63 9.83 0.85
N GLU A 64 5.38 10.55 1.95
CA GLU A 64 4.03 10.74 2.48
C GLU A 64 3.10 11.50 1.53
N ARG A 65 3.64 12.41 0.72
CA ARG A 65 2.88 13.10 -0.34
C ARG A 65 2.36 12.10 -1.37
N GLU A 66 3.23 11.23 -1.90
CA GLU A 66 2.82 10.23 -2.88
C GLU A 66 1.83 9.22 -2.29
N MET A 67 2.07 8.76 -1.05
CA MET A 67 1.11 7.91 -0.33
C MET A 67 -0.27 8.57 -0.24
N ARG A 68 -0.34 9.84 0.18
CA ARG A 68 -1.62 10.57 0.29
C ARG A 68 -2.35 10.67 -1.04
N ILE A 69 -1.65 11.01 -2.13
CA ILE A 69 -2.25 11.14 -3.46
C ILE A 69 -2.87 9.82 -3.91
N HIS A 70 -2.11 8.73 -3.82
CA HIS A 70 -2.56 7.43 -4.32
C HIS A 70 -3.63 6.78 -3.44
N LEU A 71 -3.59 6.98 -2.13
CA LEU A 71 -4.65 6.51 -1.24
C LEU A 71 -5.96 7.29 -1.47
N ALA A 72 -5.88 8.60 -1.72
CA ALA A 72 -7.06 9.42 -2.02
C ALA A 72 -7.73 9.05 -3.36
N LEU A 73 -6.96 8.56 -4.34
CA LEU A 73 -7.50 8.04 -5.61
C LEU A 73 -8.39 6.80 -5.42
N ASP A 74 -8.24 6.12 -4.28
CA ASP A 74 -9.03 4.95 -3.86
C ASP A 74 -9.95 5.28 -2.67
N GLU A 75 -10.29 6.56 -2.47
CA GLU A 75 -11.16 7.05 -1.40
C GLU A 75 -10.68 6.75 0.03
N LYS A 76 -9.37 6.50 0.21
CA LYS A 76 -8.77 6.21 1.51
C LYS A 76 -8.18 7.47 2.17
N ASP A 77 -8.51 7.69 3.44
CA ASP A 77 -8.02 8.85 4.20
C ASP A 77 -6.66 8.57 4.86
N PHE A 78 -5.61 9.11 4.23
CA PHE A 78 -4.24 9.00 4.74
C PHE A 78 -4.07 9.56 6.16
N GLU A 79 -4.77 10.62 6.55
CA GLU A 79 -4.55 11.24 7.86
C GLU A 79 -5.02 10.35 9.01
N ASN A 80 -6.04 9.53 8.77
CA ASN A 80 -6.47 8.49 9.71
C ASN A 80 -5.56 7.26 9.65
N LEU A 81 -5.17 6.86 8.44
CA LEU A 81 -4.39 5.64 8.20
C LEU A 81 -2.91 5.78 8.59
N LYS A 82 -2.33 6.98 8.59
CA LYS A 82 -0.92 7.19 8.96
C LYS A 82 -0.57 6.67 10.35
N THR A 83 -1.55 6.61 11.26
CA THR A 83 -1.37 6.06 12.61
C THR A 83 -1.14 4.55 12.62
N LYS A 84 -1.51 3.87 11.54
CA LYS A 84 -1.37 2.42 11.31
C LYS A 84 -0.23 2.08 10.34
N ILE A 85 0.51 3.08 9.85
CA ILE A 85 1.58 2.90 8.87
C ILE A 85 2.91 3.36 9.47
N GLU A 86 3.91 2.48 9.46
CA GLU A 86 5.28 2.85 9.84
C GLU A 86 6.09 3.21 8.59
N THR A 87 6.79 4.35 8.62
CA THR A 87 7.67 4.80 7.52
C THR A 87 9.11 4.86 8.00
N GLN A 88 9.98 4.07 7.39
CA GLN A 88 11.42 4.05 7.66
C GLN A 88 12.20 4.46 6.41
N ILE A 89 13.08 5.45 6.54
CA ILE A 89 13.95 5.93 5.44
C ILE A 89 15.40 5.74 5.87
N LYS A 90 16.14 4.93 5.12
CA LYS A 90 17.58 4.75 5.30
C LYS A 90 18.30 5.74 4.40
N ASN A 91 18.91 6.75 5.00
CA ASN A 91 19.84 7.63 4.29
C ASN A 91 21.24 7.05 4.49
N ASP A 92 21.75 6.36 3.49
CA ASP A 92 23.17 6.02 3.44
C ASP A 92 23.92 7.35 3.18
N GLY A 93 24.52 7.89 4.24
CA GLY A 93 25.30 9.13 4.22
C GLY A 93 26.64 8.99 3.52
#